data_AF-A0A2N2SJP7-F1
#
_entry.id   AF-A0A2N2SJP7-F1
#
_cell.length_a   1.000
_cell.length_b   1.000
_cell.length_c   1.000
_cell.angle_alpha   90.00
_cell.angle_beta   90.00
_cell.angle_gamma   90.00
#
_symmetry.space_group_name_H-M   'P 1'
#
loop_
_entity.id
_entity.type
_entity.pdbx_description
1 polymer ?
#
loop_
_entity_poly.entity_id
_entity_poly.type
_entity_poly.pdbx_seq_one_letter_code
_entity_poly.pdbx_strand_id
1 'polypeptide(L)'
;NGYAESIAAMNRSIAVAQSAGPGVPGNDLLDQRGQLVTELNRLVKVSAIAQDDGSLTVFVGSGQSLVTGQSVSKLAAVPTPGDAERSSIALVAANGSQMLLPETLLSGGSLGGLLAFRRDSLDPAQRELGVIAAGLATAFNAQHQLGVDLDGALGQAFFSISPRVVPETAATVSLDSANIGALTGSDYQLTYDGTSYTLTNVSTKASVAIAAGATASFEGMTVTTPATATLAAGEAALIQPTRYAARDIAVAVSGTRQVAAGGPVSGSVPLSNVGNAKLSNIVMTNTSGVLSPPWEATLTFNDGTTSIPPVPPGFSLPPGFTPATLDYNPATESAGKVFTLTGPGGFSLSFTLSGSPANGDTLTLQPSEKGVADNRNVLALGALQTAKLLYNAGSGEPTTSLGGAYSKIVSAVGNKTREVQANEAAQTSLMTQARDARDSLSGVNLDEEAANLVRYQQAYQASARVMTIAQRLFDEVLSIAR
;
A
#
# COMPACT_ATOMS: atom_id res chain seq x y z
N ASN A 1 22.51 13.89 -14.27
CA ASN A 1 22.97 13.89 -15.68
C ASN A 1 23.79 15.12 -16.01
N GLY A 2 23.24 16.34 -15.98
CA GLY A 2 24.01 17.56 -16.28
C GLY A 2 25.32 17.70 -15.46
N TYR A 3 25.29 17.50 -14.14
CA TYR A 3 26.51 17.52 -13.32
C TYR A 3 27.54 16.45 -13.72
N ALA A 4 27.11 15.25 -14.12
CA ALA A 4 28.01 14.19 -14.55
C ALA A 4 28.72 14.56 -15.87
N GLU A 5 27.99 15.17 -16.80
CA GLU A 5 28.53 15.70 -18.06
C GLU A 5 29.54 16.83 -17.80
N SER A 6 29.21 17.75 -16.89
CA SER A 6 30.13 18.82 -16.49
C SER A 6 31.40 18.28 -15.82
N ILE A 7 31.29 17.27 -14.95
CA ILE A 7 32.47 16.63 -14.31
C ILE A 7 33.36 15.96 -15.37
N ALA A 8 32.78 15.27 -16.35
CA ALA A 8 33.56 14.64 -17.42
C ALA A 8 34.23 15.69 -18.33
N ALA A 9 33.54 16.79 -18.63
CA ALA A 9 34.14 17.92 -19.34
C ALA A 9 35.31 18.52 -18.52
N MET A 10 35.15 18.62 -17.20
CA MET A 10 36.19 19.10 -16.30
C MET A 10 37.40 18.16 -16.24
N ASN A 11 37.17 16.85 -16.19
CA ASN A 11 38.23 15.85 -16.28
C ASN A 11 39.05 16.00 -17.57
N ARG A 12 38.39 16.28 -18.70
CA ARG A 12 39.09 16.57 -19.97
C ARG A 12 39.94 17.84 -19.85
N SER A 13 39.38 18.93 -19.35
CA SER A 13 40.11 20.21 -19.20
C SER A 13 41.31 20.07 -18.26
N ILE A 14 41.16 19.34 -17.15
CA ILE A 14 42.24 19.08 -16.19
C ILE A 14 43.34 18.21 -16.81
N ALA A 15 42.98 17.13 -17.51
CA ALA A 15 43.96 16.29 -18.19
C ALA A 15 44.78 17.06 -19.25
N VAL A 16 44.13 17.98 -19.98
CA VAL A 16 44.82 18.87 -20.93
C VAL A 16 45.71 19.90 -20.20
N ALA A 17 45.23 20.49 -19.10
CA ALA A 17 46.01 21.46 -18.34
C ALA A 17 47.24 20.82 -17.67
N GLN A 18 47.12 19.61 -17.14
CA GLN A 18 48.22 18.87 -16.50
C GLN A 18 49.26 18.37 -17.50
N SER A 19 48.85 18.09 -18.75
CA SER A 19 49.80 17.75 -19.83
C SER A 19 50.51 18.96 -20.42
N ALA A 20 50.04 20.19 -20.17
CA ALA A 20 50.64 21.45 -20.66
C ALA A 20 51.79 22.00 -19.79
N GLY A 21 52.11 21.37 -18.65
CA GLY A 21 53.28 21.67 -17.82
C GLY A 21 53.01 22.44 -16.51
N PRO A 22 54.03 22.65 -15.64
CA PRO A 22 53.87 23.07 -14.23
C PRO A 22 53.37 24.50 -13.95
N GLY A 23 52.92 25.25 -14.96
CA GLY A 23 52.62 26.69 -14.87
C GLY A 23 51.17 27.08 -15.18
N VAL A 24 50.27 26.14 -15.48
CA VAL A 24 48.84 26.43 -15.74
C VAL A 24 48.06 26.36 -14.43
N PRO A 25 47.23 27.36 -14.07
CA PRO A 25 46.41 27.32 -12.86
C PRO A 25 45.32 26.25 -12.99
N GLY A 26 45.66 25.02 -12.63
CA GLY A 26 44.73 23.87 -12.58
C GLY A 26 43.90 23.83 -11.31
N ASN A 27 44.26 24.61 -10.28
CA ASN A 27 43.60 24.57 -8.97
C ASN A 27 42.15 25.04 -9.06
N ASP A 28 41.86 26.14 -9.76
CA ASP A 28 40.49 26.60 -9.99
C ASP A 28 39.63 25.53 -10.68
N LEU A 29 40.24 24.75 -11.59
CA LEU A 29 39.55 23.68 -12.29
C LEU A 29 39.26 22.50 -11.36
N LEU A 30 40.20 22.17 -10.47
CA LEU A 30 40.03 21.15 -9.44
C LEU A 30 38.94 21.55 -8.44
N ASP A 31 38.88 22.82 -8.04
CA ASP A 31 37.87 23.38 -7.13
C ASP A 31 36.48 23.36 -7.74
N GLN A 32 36.35 23.83 -8.99
CA GLN A 32 35.10 23.75 -9.74
C GLN A 32 34.63 22.28 -9.90
N ARG A 33 35.55 21.34 -10.19
CA ARG A 33 35.21 19.91 -10.21
C ARG A 33 34.73 19.42 -8.84
N GLY A 34 35.40 19.81 -7.77
CA GLY A 34 35.02 19.47 -6.39
C GLY A 34 33.64 20.01 -6.02
N GLN A 35 33.31 21.23 -6.44
CA GLN A 35 31.99 21.82 -6.25
C GLN A 35 30.91 21.06 -7.03
N LEU A 36 31.18 20.68 -8.29
CA LEU A 36 30.24 19.87 -9.09
C LEU A 36 29.99 18.50 -8.46
N VAL A 37 31.01 17.85 -7.91
CA VAL A 37 30.86 16.59 -7.16
C VAL A 37 30.04 16.81 -5.90
N THR A 38 30.26 17.93 -5.19
CA THR A 38 29.49 18.28 -4.00
C THR A 38 28.01 18.49 -4.33
N GLU A 39 27.68 19.23 -5.39
CA GLU A 39 26.31 19.44 -5.84
C GLU A 39 25.65 18.14 -6.32
N LEU A 40 26.39 17.28 -7.03
CA LEU A 40 25.91 15.94 -7.37
C LEU A 40 25.62 15.10 -6.13
N ASN A 41 26.48 15.17 -5.10
CA ASN A 41 26.32 14.43 -3.86
C ASN A 41 25.09 14.87 -3.04
N ARG A 42 24.60 16.10 -3.23
CA ARG A 42 23.32 16.56 -2.65
C ARG A 42 22.12 15.85 -3.29
N LEU A 43 22.23 15.49 -4.57
CA LEU A 43 21.16 14.82 -5.31
C LEU A 43 21.16 13.30 -5.10
N VAL A 44 22.33 12.68 -5.15
CA VAL A 44 22.50 11.24 -4.97
C VAL A 44 23.85 10.98 -4.33
N LYS A 45 23.93 10.01 -3.41
CA LYS A 45 25.23 9.64 -2.82
C LYS A 45 26.20 9.22 -3.91
N VAL A 46 27.33 9.92 -3.96
CA VAL A 46 28.44 9.60 -4.84
C VAL A 46 29.72 9.34 -4.06
N SER A 47 30.56 8.47 -4.61
CA SER A 47 31.96 8.33 -4.21
C SER A 47 32.84 8.68 -5.40
N ALA A 48 33.96 9.35 -5.13
CA ALA A 48 34.87 9.79 -6.16
C ALA A 48 36.28 9.24 -5.88
N ILE A 49 36.93 8.70 -6.91
CA ILE A 49 38.28 8.15 -6.85
C ILE A 49 39.12 8.87 -7.91
N ALA A 50 40.22 9.48 -7.50
CA ALA A 50 41.19 10.09 -8.43
C ALA A 50 42.01 8.99 -9.11
N GLN A 51 42.28 9.17 -10.40
CA GLN A 51 43.18 8.30 -11.17
C GLN A 51 44.57 8.93 -11.32
N ASP A 52 45.55 8.13 -11.74
CA ASP A 52 46.94 8.55 -11.93
C ASP A 52 47.09 9.66 -12.99
N ASP A 53 46.15 9.75 -13.93
CA ASP A 53 46.08 10.78 -14.98
C ASP A 53 45.40 12.09 -14.52
N GLY A 54 45.09 12.20 -13.21
CA GLY A 54 44.40 13.34 -12.61
C GLY A 54 42.90 13.42 -12.89
N SER A 55 42.35 12.49 -13.69
CA SER A 55 40.91 12.38 -13.91
C SER A 55 40.20 11.81 -12.67
N LEU A 56 38.90 12.08 -12.56
CA LEU A 56 38.07 11.63 -11.44
C LEU A 56 37.05 10.61 -11.92
N THR A 57 37.05 9.42 -11.31
CA THR A 57 35.97 8.45 -11.49
C THR A 57 34.93 8.66 -10.42
N VAL A 58 33.68 8.86 -10.82
CA VAL A 58 32.55 9.09 -9.90
C VAL A 58 31.60 7.91 -9.99
N PHE A 59 31.32 7.31 -8.83
CA PHE A 59 30.37 6.22 -8.67
C PHE A 59 29.12 6.70 -7.95
N VAL A 60 27.99 6.08 -8.25
CA VAL A 60 26.68 6.31 -7.61
C VAL A 60 26.30 5.09 -6.76
N GLY A 61 25.68 5.37 -5.61
CA GLY A 61 25.08 4.35 -4.76
C GLY A 61 26.13 3.40 -4.17
N SER A 62 26.05 2.11 -4.53
CA SER A 62 26.95 1.05 -4.03
C SER A 62 28.13 0.73 -4.94
N GLY A 63 28.35 1.49 -6.03
CA GLY A 63 29.55 1.33 -6.87
C GLY A 63 29.35 1.41 -8.38
N GLN A 64 28.21 1.92 -8.86
CA GLN A 64 27.99 2.02 -10.30
C GLN A 64 28.64 3.27 -10.89
N SER A 65 29.49 3.11 -11.90
CA SER A 65 30.24 4.24 -12.45
C SER A 65 29.34 5.16 -13.28
N LEU A 66 29.25 6.42 -12.83
CA LEU A 66 28.53 7.49 -13.51
C LEU A 66 29.47 8.30 -14.40
N VAL A 67 30.70 8.52 -13.96
CA VAL A 67 31.76 9.17 -14.74
C VAL A 67 33.02 8.33 -14.66
N THR A 68 33.60 7.97 -15.80
CA THR A 68 34.89 7.28 -15.90
C THR A 68 35.79 8.05 -16.86
N GLY A 69 36.76 8.79 -16.34
CA GLY A 69 37.58 9.70 -17.13
C GLY A 69 36.71 10.73 -17.86
N GLN A 70 36.57 10.57 -19.18
CA GLN A 70 35.74 11.42 -20.06
C GLN A 70 34.39 10.81 -20.45
N SER A 71 34.14 9.54 -20.09
CA SER A 71 32.90 8.84 -20.42
C SER A 71 31.85 9.04 -19.31
N VAL A 72 30.59 9.21 -19.72
CA VAL A 72 29.47 9.46 -18.81
C VAL A 72 28.38 8.42 -19.04
N SER A 73 27.97 7.76 -17.96
CA SER A 73 26.71 7.02 -17.89
C SER A 73 25.61 7.95 -17.38
N LYS A 74 24.38 7.78 -17.87
CA LYS A 74 23.23 8.60 -17.48
C LYS A 74 22.30 7.82 -16.57
N LEU A 75 21.59 8.51 -15.67
CA LEU A 75 20.46 7.94 -14.96
C LEU A 75 19.18 8.28 -15.72
N ALA A 76 18.30 7.31 -15.90
CA ALA A 76 17.00 7.48 -16.52
C ALA A 76 15.89 6.93 -15.61
N ALA A 77 14.76 7.63 -15.55
CA ALA A 77 13.54 7.06 -14.99
C ALA A 77 12.88 6.22 -16.08
N VAL A 78 12.71 4.93 -15.82
CA VAL A 78 12.07 3.97 -16.72
C VAL A 78 10.88 3.32 -16.02
N PRO A 79 9.81 2.95 -16.74
CA PRO A 79 8.73 2.18 -16.14
C PRO A 79 9.26 0.90 -15.51
N THR A 80 8.76 0.55 -14.32
CA THR A 80 9.09 -0.70 -13.66
C THR A 80 8.55 -1.85 -14.52
N PRO A 81 9.37 -2.89 -14.83
CA PRO A 81 8.86 -4.06 -15.53
C PRO A 81 7.68 -4.69 -14.78
N GLY A 82 6.54 -4.85 -15.44
CA GLY A 82 5.30 -5.37 -14.85
C GLY A 82 4.42 -4.35 -14.12
N ASP A 83 4.89 -3.11 -13.93
CA ASP A 83 4.13 -2.01 -13.31
C ASP A 83 4.44 -0.68 -14.03
N ALA A 84 3.77 -0.43 -15.16
CA ALA A 84 4.04 0.73 -16.01
C ALA A 84 3.76 2.08 -15.34
N GLU A 85 2.97 2.08 -14.26
CA GLU A 85 2.62 3.28 -13.50
C GLU A 85 3.67 3.64 -12.45
N ARG A 86 4.58 2.72 -12.15
CA ARG A 86 5.70 2.93 -11.24
C ARG A 86 6.97 3.21 -12.03
N SER A 87 7.70 4.24 -11.63
CA SER A 87 9.02 4.53 -12.17
C SER A 87 10.12 3.91 -11.32
N SER A 88 11.04 3.22 -11.98
CA SER A 88 12.32 2.78 -11.45
C SER A 88 13.47 3.58 -12.07
N ILE A 89 14.66 3.52 -11.47
CA ILE A 89 15.84 4.18 -11.99
C ILE A 89 16.70 3.16 -12.73
N ALA A 90 17.12 3.49 -13.94
CA ALA A 90 18.08 2.71 -14.72
C ALA A 90 19.35 3.52 -14.97
N LEU A 91 20.48 2.84 -15.00
CA LEU A 91 21.74 3.34 -15.54
C LEU A 91 21.78 3.08 -17.03
N VAL A 92 21.96 4.12 -17.82
CA VAL A 92 22.14 4.06 -19.27
C VAL A 92 23.62 4.27 -19.56
N ALA A 93 24.30 3.21 -19.99
CA ALA A 93 25.70 3.28 -20.37
C ALA A 93 25.89 4.07 -21.68
N ALA A 94 27.11 4.47 -21.99
CA ALA A 94 27.43 5.26 -23.19
C ALA A 94 27.07 4.54 -24.51
N ASN A 95 26.99 3.21 -24.51
CA ASN A 95 26.56 2.40 -25.65
C ASN A 95 25.02 2.28 -25.77
N GLY A 96 24.25 2.94 -24.90
CA GLY A 96 22.78 2.89 -24.87
C GLY A 96 22.20 1.72 -24.10
N SER A 97 23.02 0.80 -23.57
CA SER A 97 22.55 -0.31 -22.74
C SER A 97 21.95 0.22 -21.44
N GLN A 98 20.77 -0.29 -21.07
CA GLN A 98 20.08 0.07 -19.84
C GLN A 98 20.23 -1.03 -18.79
N MET A 99 20.57 -0.66 -17.57
CA MET A 99 20.64 -1.55 -16.42
C MET A 99 19.75 -1.00 -15.31
N LEU A 100 18.72 -1.76 -14.91
CA LEU A 100 17.84 -1.37 -13.82
C LEU A 100 18.63 -1.35 -12.50
N LEU A 101 18.50 -0.26 -11.73
CA LEU A 101 19.10 -0.13 -10.42
C LEU A 101 18.06 -0.41 -9.34
N PRO A 102 18.27 -1.41 -8.47
CA PRO A 102 17.43 -1.59 -7.29
C PRO A 102 17.42 -0.33 -6.42
N GLU A 103 16.24 0.09 -5.96
CA GLU A 103 16.07 1.30 -5.14
C GLU A 103 16.90 1.26 -3.85
N THR A 104 17.17 0.06 -3.32
CA THR A 104 18.01 -0.16 -2.13
C THR A 104 19.47 0.23 -2.33
N LEU A 105 19.98 0.23 -3.57
CA LEU A 105 21.34 0.66 -3.88
C LEU A 105 21.48 2.18 -4.00
N LEU A 106 20.35 2.89 -4.21
CA LEU A 106 20.28 4.34 -4.37
C LEU A 106 19.95 5.00 -3.04
N SER A 107 20.92 4.98 -2.12
CA SER A 107 20.81 5.67 -0.82
C SER A 107 21.42 7.07 -0.87
N GLY A 108 20.95 7.96 0.02
CA GLY A 108 21.49 9.31 0.20
C GLY A 108 21.14 10.32 -0.90
N GLY A 109 21.35 11.60 -0.59
CA GLY A 109 20.88 12.72 -1.39
C GLY A 109 19.35 12.82 -1.44
N SER A 110 18.84 13.80 -2.20
CA SER A 110 17.40 14.00 -2.38
C SER A 110 16.73 12.83 -3.11
N LEU A 111 17.41 12.17 -4.06
CA LEU A 111 16.89 10.99 -4.76
C LEU A 111 16.69 9.82 -3.80
N GLY A 112 17.67 9.50 -2.96
CA GLY A 112 17.53 8.45 -1.95
C GLY A 112 16.44 8.77 -0.92
N GLY A 113 16.28 10.06 -0.56
CA GLY A 113 15.19 10.53 0.29
C GLY A 113 13.80 10.32 -0.34
N LEU A 114 13.64 10.64 -1.63
CA LEU A 114 12.39 10.40 -2.37
C LEU A 114 12.05 8.91 -2.48
N LEU A 115 13.04 8.07 -2.77
CA LEU A 115 12.86 6.61 -2.84
C LEU A 115 12.50 6.03 -1.46
N ALA A 116 13.16 6.47 -0.40
CA ALA A 116 12.87 6.06 0.97
C ALA A 116 11.47 6.53 1.41
N PHE A 117 11.09 7.78 1.14
CA PHE A 117 9.74 8.29 1.42
C PHE A 117 8.68 7.46 0.70
N ARG A 118 8.90 7.13 -0.59
CA ARG A 118 7.98 6.28 -1.34
C ARG A 118 7.84 4.90 -0.71
N ARG A 119 8.96 4.21 -0.46
CA ARG A 119 8.98 2.83 0.05
C ARG A 119 8.46 2.70 1.49
N ASP A 120 8.88 3.61 2.37
CA ASP A 120 8.71 3.47 3.82
C ASP A 120 7.50 4.25 4.35
N SER A 121 6.97 5.20 3.58
CA SER A 121 5.85 6.05 4.01
C SER A 121 4.68 6.01 3.05
N LEU A 122 4.87 6.38 1.79
CA LEU A 122 3.78 6.53 0.82
C LEU A 122 3.13 5.19 0.45
N ASP A 123 3.92 4.24 -0.03
CA ASP A 123 3.42 2.93 -0.48
C ASP A 123 2.71 2.18 0.67
N PRO A 124 3.25 2.10 1.91
CA PRO A 124 2.53 1.52 3.03
C PRO A 124 1.23 2.28 3.36
N ALA A 125 1.25 3.61 3.45
CA ALA A 125 0.05 4.38 3.79
C ALA A 125 -1.06 4.22 2.75
N GLN A 126 -0.71 4.23 1.47
CA GLN A 126 -1.67 4.02 0.38
C GLN A 126 -2.26 2.60 0.41
N ARG A 127 -1.42 1.58 0.64
CA ARG A 127 -1.86 0.18 0.78
C ARG A 127 -2.81 0.00 1.95
N GLU A 128 -2.48 0.56 3.12
CA GLU A 128 -3.33 0.46 4.31
C GLU A 128 -4.66 1.20 4.13
N LEU A 129 -4.65 2.39 3.52
CA LEU A 129 -5.88 3.10 3.18
C LEU A 129 -6.74 2.31 2.20
N GLY A 130 -6.08 1.64 1.25
CA GLY A 130 -6.68 0.68 0.32
C GLY A 130 -7.37 -0.50 1.00
N VAL A 131 -6.73 -1.11 2.00
CA VAL A 131 -7.33 -2.20 2.82
C VAL A 131 -8.59 -1.71 3.53
N ILE A 132 -8.56 -0.50 4.08
CA ILE A 132 -9.74 0.10 4.74
C ILE A 132 -10.88 0.30 3.74
N ALA A 133 -10.60 0.87 2.57
CA ALA A 133 -11.60 1.08 1.53
C ALA A 133 -12.21 -0.24 1.04
N ALA A 134 -11.35 -1.23 0.77
CA ALA A 134 -11.73 -2.59 0.39
C ALA A 134 -12.62 -3.26 1.46
N GLY A 135 -12.22 -3.20 2.73
CA GLY A 135 -12.98 -3.78 3.83
C GLY A 135 -14.32 -3.08 4.07
N LEU A 136 -14.34 -1.73 4.02
CA LEU A 136 -15.57 -0.96 4.13
C LEU A 136 -16.56 -1.33 3.03
N ALA A 137 -16.14 -1.23 1.76
CA ALA A 137 -17.01 -1.50 0.62
C ALA A 137 -17.52 -2.95 0.66
N THR A 138 -16.62 -3.92 0.90
CA THR A 138 -16.97 -5.34 0.87
C THR A 138 -17.91 -5.72 2.01
N ALA A 139 -17.61 -5.32 3.26
CA ALA A 139 -18.45 -5.66 4.40
C ALA A 139 -19.81 -4.94 4.35
N PHE A 140 -19.83 -3.67 3.93
CA PHE A 140 -21.06 -2.92 3.78
C PHE A 140 -21.93 -3.51 2.67
N ASN A 141 -21.36 -3.85 1.52
CA ASN A 141 -22.08 -4.49 0.42
C ASN A 141 -22.69 -5.82 0.84
N ALA A 142 -21.90 -6.68 1.48
CA ALA A 142 -22.37 -7.98 1.95
C ALA A 142 -23.57 -7.83 2.89
N GLN A 143 -23.49 -6.92 3.87
CA GLN A 143 -24.61 -6.67 4.78
C GLN A 143 -25.81 -5.99 4.08
N HIS A 144 -25.57 -5.06 3.15
CA HIS A 144 -26.63 -4.38 2.41
C HIS A 144 -27.43 -5.38 1.54
N GLN A 145 -26.76 -6.35 0.92
CA GLN A 145 -27.38 -7.42 0.12
C GLN A 145 -28.19 -8.43 0.94
N LEU A 146 -28.02 -8.47 2.26
CA LEU A 146 -28.83 -9.26 3.19
C LEU A 146 -30.14 -8.58 3.57
N GLY A 147 -30.36 -7.33 3.16
CA GLY A 147 -31.58 -6.57 3.41
C GLY A 147 -32.52 -6.48 2.20
N VAL A 148 -33.66 -5.83 2.44
CA VAL A 148 -34.61 -5.41 1.40
C VAL A 148 -34.80 -3.90 1.41
N ASP A 149 -34.96 -3.36 0.21
CA ASP A 149 -35.19 -1.94 -0.03
C ASP A 149 -36.68 -1.56 0.14
N LEU A 150 -37.01 -0.28 -0.05
CA LEU A 150 -38.38 0.20 0.16
C LEU A 150 -39.39 -0.42 -0.83
N ASP A 151 -38.91 -0.85 -2.00
CA ASP A 151 -39.69 -1.47 -3.06
C ASP A 151 -39.77 -3.02 -2.92
N GLY A 152 -39.15 -3.55 -1.85
CA GLY A 152 -39.09 -4.97 -1.51
C GLY A 152 -38.12 -5.78 -2.38
N ALA A 153 -37.20 -5.12 -3.08
CA ALA A 153 -36.11 -5.79 -3.78
C ALA A 153 -34.95 -6.05 -2.83
N LEU A 154 -34.15 -7.08 -3.11
CA LEU A 154 -32.91 -7.33 -2.35
C LEU A 154 -31.93 -6.17 -2.57
N GLY A 155 -31.21 -5.84 -1.51
CA GLY A 155 -30.14 -4.85 -1.59
C GLY A 155 -29.11 -5.21 -2.65
N GLN A 156 -28.64 -4.18 -3.35
CA GLN A 156 -27.53 -4.29 -4.30
C GLN A 156 -26.21 -3.93 -3.63
N ALA A 157 -25.09 -3.99 -4.35
CA ALA A 157 -23.84 -3.41 -3.85
C ALA A 157 -24.03 -1.90 -3.62
N PHE A 158 -23.73 -1.42 -2.41
CA PHE A 158 -23.82 -0.01 -2.06
C PHE A 158 -22.62 0.78 -2.58
N PHE A 159 -21.44 0.18 -2.50
CA PHE A 159 -20.18 0.69 -3.01
C PHE A 159 -19.71 -0.15 -4.20
N SER A 160 -19.14 0.51 -5.20
CA SER A 160 -18.36 -0.13 -6.26
C SER A 160 -16.89 -0.12 -5.87
N ILE A 161 -16.26 -1.28 -5.95
CA ILE A 161 -14.83 -1.47 -5.75
C ILE A 161 -14.39 -2.65 -6.62
N SER A 162 -13.30 -2.49 -7.35
CA SER A 162 -12.79 -3.54 -8.23
C SER A 162 -11.27 -3.59 -8.13
N PRO A 163 -10.70 -4.72 -7.70
CA PRO A 163 -9.26 -4.95 -7.78
C PRO A 163 -8.76 -4.74 -9.21
N ARG A 164 -7.63 -4.04 -9.35
CA ARG A 164 -7.04 -3.82 -10.66
C ARG A 164 -6.15 -4.99 -11.06
N VAL A 165 -6.24 -5.42 -12.31
CA VAL A 165 -5.42 -6.49 -12.88
C VAL A 165 -4.72 -5.96 -14.13
N VAL A 166 -3.42 -6.20 -14.27
CA VAL A 166 -2.60 -5.74 -15.39
C VAL A 166 -1.80 -6.91 -15.96
N PRO A 167 -2.05 -7.33 -17.22
CA PRO A 167 -3.16 -6.90 -18.09
C PRO A 167 -4.53 -7.37 -17.56
N GLU A 168 -5.60 -6.63 -17.87
CA GLU A 168 -6.96 -6.92 -17.36
C GLU A 168 -7.47 -8.32 -17.76
N THR A 169 -7.01 -8.85 -18.89
CA THR A 169 -7.37 -10.18 -19.40
C THR A 169 -6.69 -11.34 -18.66
N ALA A 170 -5.79 -11.07 -17.71
CA ALA A 170 -5.04 -12.11 -17.02
C ALA A 170 -5.90 -12.91 -16.02
N ALA A 171 -6.83 -12.25 -15.34
CA ALA A 171 -7.72 -12.88 -14.36
C ALA A 171 -8.88 -11.95 -13.98
N THR A 172 -9.98 -12.54 -13.50
CA THR A 172 -11.04 -11.81 -12.79
C THR A 172 -10.82 -11.95 -11.29
N VAL A 173 -10.83 -10.83 -10.57
CA VAL A 173 -10.54 -10.79 -9.13
C VAL A 173 -11.71 -10.14 -8.40
N SER A 174 -12.18 -10.76 -7.33
CA SER A 174 -13.17 -10.18 -6.42
C SER A 174 -12.70 -10.31 -4.97
N LEU A 175 -13.22 -9.45 -4.10
CA LEU A 175 -12.92 -9.50 -2.67
C LEU A 175 -13.87 -10.46 -1.98
N ASP A 176 -13.34 -11.33 -1.12
CA ASP A 176 -14.12 -12.30 -0.37
C ASP A 176 -14.64 -11.68 0.93
N SER A 177 -15.94 -11.42 1.01
CA SER A 177 -16.56 -10.82 2.19
C SER A 177 -16.46 -11.69 3.44
N ALA A 178 -16.42 -13.01 3.30
CA ALA A 178 -16.31 -13.92 4.45
C ALA A 178 -14.89 -13.91 5.04
N ASN A 179 -13.87 -13.65 4.21
CA ASN A 179 -12.47 -13.71 4.58
C ASN A 179 -11.74 -12.37 4.43
N ILE A 180 -12.46 -11.25 4.40
CA ILE A 180 -11.89 -9.93 4.12
C ILE A 180 -10.80 -9.51 5.13
N GLY A 181 -10.85 -10.03 6.36
CA GLY A 181 -9.79 -9.80 7.36
C GLY A 181 -8.44 -10.41 7.00
N ALA A 182 -8.40 -11.39 6.10
CA ALA A 182 -7.16 -11.95 5.56
C ALA A 182 -6.54 -11.12 4.44
N LEU A 183 -7.25 -10.09 3.95
CA LEU A 183 -6.75 -9.21 2.90
C LEU A 183 -5.48 -8.51 3.37
N THR A 184 -4.37 -8.79 2.69
CA THR A 184 -3.13 -8.07 2.91
C THR A 184 -3.14 -6.77 2.11
N GLY A 185 -2.40 -5.76 2.59
CA GLY A 185 -2.18 -4.54 1.83
C GLY A 185 -1.28 -4.72 0.61
N SER A 186 -0.80 -5.92 0.29
CA SER A 186 0.21 -6.14 -0.76
C SER A 186 -0.38 -6.22 -2.16
N ASP A 187 0.49 -6.04 -3.15
CA ASP A 187 0.21 -6.45 -4.53
C ASP A 187 0.57 -7.93 -4.73
N TYR A 188 0.01 -8.53 -5.76
CA TYR A 188 0.16 -9.95 -6.07
C TYR A 188 0.61 -10.14 -7.51
N GLN A 189 1.50 -11.10 -7.72
CA GLN A 189 2.00 -11.48 -9.02
C GLN A 189 1.37 -12.82 -9.43
N LEU A 190 0.68 -12.83 -10.56
CA LEU A 190 0.10 -14.03 -11.16
C LEU A 190 1.00 -14.49 -12.30
N THR A 191 1.72 -15.59 -12.12
CA THR A 191 2.60 -16.16 -13.15
C THR A 191 1.93 -17.35 -13.83
N TYR A 192 2.12 -17.51 -15.14
CA TYR A 192 1.63 -18.67 -15.89
C TYR A 192 2.81 -19.56 -16.31
N ASP A 193 2.77 -20.85 -15.97
CA ASP A 193 3.86 -21.79 -16.27
C ASP A 193 3.67 -22.55 -17.61
N GLY A 194 2.57 -22.30 -18.32
CA GLY A 194 2.17 -23.05 -19.52
C GLY A 194 1.07 -24.09 -19.29
N THR A 195 0.72 -24.37 -18.03
CA THR A 195 -0.35 -25.31 -17.63
C THR A 195 -1.24 -24.72 -16.54
N SER A 196 -0.63 -24.14 -15.52
CA SER A 196 -1.27 -23.60 -14.33
C SER A 196 -0.81 -22.18 -14.03
N TYR A 197 -1.61 -21.49 -13.22
CA TYR A 197 -1.28 -20.17 -12.72
C TYR A 197 -0.79 -20.27 -11.28
N THR A 198 0.22 -19.49 -10.92
CA THR A 198 0.66 -19.34 -9.53
C THR A 198 0.46 -17.88 -9.11
N LEU A 199 -0.40 -17.67 -8.12
CA LEU A 199 -0.59 -16.35 -7.51
C LEU A 199 0.37 -16.22 -6.33
N THR A 200 1.20 -15.18 -6.32
CA THR A 200 2.23 -14.96 -5.28
C THR A 200 2.09 -13.57 -4.68
N ASN A 201 2.01 -13.47 -3.36
CA ASN A 201 2.07 -12.19 -2.65
C ASN A 201 3.47 -11.58 -2.75
N VAL A 202 3.58 -10.34 -3.22
CA VAL A 202 4.88 -9.70 -3.47
C VAL A 202 5.67 -9.45 -2.18
N SER A 203 4.98 -9.18 -1.07
CA SER A 203 5.58 -8.87 0.22
C SER A 203 5.91 -10.12 1.04
N THR A 204 4.96 -11.06 1.19
CA THR A 204 5.12 -12.24 2.06
C THR A 204 5.75 -13.43 1.34
N LYS A 205 5.73 -13.43 -0.01
CA LYS A 205 6.11 -14.56 -0.87
C LYS A 205 5.24 -15.82 -0.70
N ALA A 206 4.14 -15.73 0.06
CA ALA A 206 3.12 -16.78 0.09
C ALA A 206 2.51 -16.95 -1.31
N SER A 207 2.20 -18.19 -1.70
CA SER A 207 1.65 -18.47 -3.03
C SER A 207 0.60 -19.57 -3.01
N VAL A 208 -0.27 -19.54 -4.03
CA VAL A 208 -1.29 -20.57 -4.30
C VAL A 208 -1.29 -20.91 -5.79
N ALA A 209 -1.42 -22.20 -6.10
CA ALA A 209 -1.59 -22.67 -7.47
C ALA A 209 -3.07 -22.69 -7.85
N ILE A 210 -3.38 -22.26 -9.07
CA ILE A 210 -4.73 -22.15 -9.62
C ILE A 210 -4.71 -22.83 -11.00
N ALA A 211 -5.54 -23.86 -11.18
CA ALA A 211 -5.70 -24.48 -12.50
C ALA A 211 -6.29 -23.49 -13.51
N ALA A 212 -6.01 -23.67 -14.80
CA ALA A 212 -6.62 -22.83 -15.85
C ALA A 212 -8.15 -22.99 -15.86
N GLY A 213 -8.88 -21.87 -15.90
CA GLY A 213 -10.35 -21.86 -15.84
C GLY A 213 -10.93 -22.10 -14.45
N ALA A 214 -10.09 -22.18 -13.41
CA ALA A 214 -10.53 -22.41 -12.04
C ALA A 214 -10.54 -21.12 -11.22
N THR A 215 -11.31 -21.15 -10.13
CA THR A 215 -11.34 -20.11 -9.09
C THR A 215 -10.66 -20.62 -7.84
N ALA A 216 -9.80 -19.80 -7.23
CA ALA A 216 -9.21 -20.07 -5.92
C ALA A 216 -9.41 -18.89 -4.97
N SER A 217 -9.63 -19.19 -3.69
CA SER A 217 -9.63 -18.19 -2.62
C SER A 217 -8.22 -18.07 -2.02
N PHE A 218 -7.73 -16.85 -1.89
CA PHE A 218 -6.39 -16.56 -1.35
C PHE A 218 -6.37 -15.20 -0.67
N GLU A 219 -5.90 -15.16 0.59
CA GLU A 219 -5.68 -13.93 1.37
C GLU A 219 -6.83 -12.90 1.22
N GLY A 220 -8.08 -13.34 1.44
CA GLY A 220 -9.26 -12.45 1.43
C GLY A 220 -9.78 -12.06 0.03
N MET A 221 -9.32 -12.75 -1.01
CA MET A 221 -9.77 -12.54 -2.39
C MET A 221 -10.16 -13.87 -3.05
N THR A 222 -10.98 -13.80 -4.08
CA THR A 222 -11.16 -14.90 -5.03
C THR A 222 -10.60 -14.48 -6.39
N VAL A 223 -9.78 -15.36 -6.97
CA VAL A 223 -9.15 -15.14 -8.28
C VAL A 223 -9.59 -16.23 -9.21
N THR A 224 -10.20 -15.83 -10.33
CA THR A 224 -10.63 -16.72 -11.40
C THR A 224 -9.73 -16.54 -12.60
N THR A 225 -9.05 -17.60 -13.00
CA THR A 225 -8.15 -17.60 -14.16
C THR A 225 -8.94 -17.95 -15.43
N PRO A 226 -8.54 -17.44 -16.61
CA PRO A 226 -9.21 -17.78 -17.85
C PRO A 226 -8.96 -19.24 -18.24
N ALA A 227 -9.96 -19.88 -18.84
CA ALA A 227 -9.83 -21.25 -19.35
C ALA A 227 -8.88 -21.36 -20.55
N THR A 228 -8.76 -20.28 -21.33
CA THR A 228 -7.77 -20.13 -22.40
C THR A 228 -6.68 -19.17 -21.93
N ALA A 229 -5.41 -19.59 -22.01
CA ALA A 229 -4.31 -18.79 -21.52
C ALA A 229 -4.18 -17.46 -22.28
N THR A 230 -4.18 -16.36 -21.53
CA THR A 230 -3.97 -14.99 -22.04
C THR A 230 -2.54 -14.50 -21.83
N LEU A 231 -1.78 -15.18 -20.97
CA LEU A 231 -0.38 -14.93 -20.68
C LEU A 231 0.49 -15.99 -21.37
N ALA A 232 1.67 -15.59 -21.85
CA ALA A 232 2.68 -16.54 -22.32
C ALA A 232 3.31 -17.30 -21.14
N ALA A 233 3.89 -18.47 -21.41
CA ALA A 233 4.61 -19.22 -20.38
C ALA A 233 5.80 -18.40 -19.85
N GLY A 234 5.88 -18.27 -18.53
CA GLY A 234 6.84 -17.42 -17.81
C GLY A 234 6.45 -15.95 -17.71
N GLU A 235 5.35 -15.53 -18.33
CA GLU A 235 4.83 -14.16 -18.20
C GLU A 235 4.09 -13.99 -16.87
N ALA A 236 4.09 -12.76 -16.37
CA ALA A 236 3.48 -12.39 -15.11
C ALA A 236 2.52 -11.22 -15.26
N ALA A 237 1.35 -11.34 -14.65
CA ALA A 237 0.41 -10.25 -14.45
C ALA A 237 0.49 -9.72 -13.01
N LEU A 238 0.15 -8.44 -12.84
CA LEU A 238 0.10 -7.78 -11.54
C LEU A 238 -1.35 -7.55 -11.12
N ILE A 239 -1.69 -7.99 -9.91
CA ILE A 239 -3.00 -7.78 -9.28
C ILE A 239 -2.81 -6.83 -8.09
N GLN A 240 -3.55 -5.72 -8.11
CA GLN A 240 -3.46 -4.61 -7.18
C GLN A 240 -4.82 -4.41 -6.49
N PRO A 241 -5.13 -5.19 -5.44
CA PRO A 241 -6.45 -5.16 -4.82
C PRO A 241 -6.69 -3.93 -3.96
N THR A 242 -5.64 -3.38 -3.36
CA THR A 242 -5.74 -2.31 -2.36
C THR A 242 -5.11 -1.01 -2.82
N ARG A 243 -4.05 -1.05 -3.64
CA ARG A 243 -3.27 0.14 -4.04
C ARG A 243 -4.13 1.31 -4.55
N TYR A 244 -5.16 1.03 -5.35
CA TYR A 244 -6.06 2.07 -5.90
C TYR A 244 -7.49 1.99 -5.35
N ALA A 245 -7.78 1.06 -4.44
CA ALA A 245 -9.11 0.85 -3.88
C ALA A 245 -9.69 2.13 -3.26
N ALA A 246 -8.89 2.89 -2.51
CA ALA A 246 -9.34 4.13 -1.88
C ALA A 246 -9.56 5.27 -2.88
N ARG A 247 -8.91 5.25 -4.04
CA ARG A 247 -9.11 6.24 -5.12
C ARG A 247 -10.37 5.91 -5.93
N ASP A 248 -10.59 4.62 -6.17
CA ASP A 248 -11.58 4.14 -7.14
C ASP A 248 -12.91 3.72 -6.48
N ILE A 249 -12.98 3.69 -5.15
CA ILE A 249 -14.23 3.46 -4.41
C ILE A 249 -15.27 4.53 -4.75
N ALA A 250 -16.47 4.10 -5.15
CA ALA A 250 -17.58 5.00 -5.45
C ALA A 250 -18.91 4.44 -4.93
N VAL A 251 -19.88 5.31 -4.64
CA VAL A 251 -21.23 4.91 -4.25
C VAL A 251 -21.99 4.45 -5.50
N ALA A 252 -22.49 3.22 -5.48
CA ALA A 252 -23.25 2.63 -6.57
C ALA A 252 -24.77 2.86 -6.44
N VAL A 253 -25.27 3.06 -5.22
CA VAL A 253 -26.69 3.35 -4.96
C VAL A 253 -26.97 4.84 -5.11
N SER A 254 -27.79 5.21 -6.10
CA SER A 254 -28.16 6.61 -6.37
C SER A 254 -29.49 7.04 -5.74
N GLY A 255 -30.39 6.09 -5.49
CA GLY A 255 -31.73 6.37 -4.97
C GLY A 255 -31.87 6.04 -3.47
N THR A 256 -32.50 6.93 -2.72
CA THR A 256 -32.79 6.69 -1.28
C THR A 256 -33.71 5.48 -1.05
N ARG A 257 -34.57 5.14 -2.03
CA ARG A 257 -35.46 3.98 -1.98
C ARG A 257 -34.74 2.64 -2.11
N GLN A 258 -33.55 2.64 -2.71
CA GLN A 258 -32.72 1.45 -2.95
C GLN A 258 -31.86 1.07 -1.73
N VAL A 259 -31.93 1.86 -0.65
CA VAL A 259 -31.26 1.54 0.61
C VAL A 259 -32.01 0.38 1.26
N ALA A 260 -31.34 -0.76 1.36
CA ALA A 260 -31.88 -1.99 1.89
C ALA A 260 -31.94 -1.96 3.42
N ALA A 261 -32.93 -1.25 3.96
CA ALA A 261 -33.04 -0.95 5.37
C ALA A 261 -33.67 -2.08 6.21
N GLY A 262 -34.63 -2.80 5.62
CA GLY A 262 -35.40 -3.85 6.30
C GLY A 262 -34.77 -5.22 6.16
N GLY A 263 -35.18 -6.17 7.00
CA GLY A 263 -34.86 -7.58 6.84
C GLY A 263 -35.80 -8.24 5.81
N PRO A 264 -35.33 -9.21 5.00
CA PRO A 264 -36.13 -9.88 3.97
C PRO A 264 -37.22 -10.78 4.53
N VAL A 265 -37.09 -11.21 5.79
CA VAL A 265 -38.02 -12.12 6.47
C VAL A 265 -38.63 -11.43 7.68
N SER A 266 -39.95 -11.45 7.74
CA SER A 266 -40.73 -11.06 8.90
C SER A 266 -41.23 -12.29 9.62
N GLY A 267 -41.43 -12.16 10.93
CA GLY A 267 -41.96 -13.24 11.73
C GLY A 267 -43.02 -12.72 12.67
N SER A 268 -44.06 -13.52 12.91
CA SER A 268 -45.17 -13.16 13.78
C SER A 268 -45.54 -14.30 14.73
N VAL A 269 -45.99 -13.92 15.92
CA VAL A 269 -46.57 -14.82 16.91
C VAL A 269 -48.04 -14.44 17.05
N PRO A 270 -48.99 -15.28 16.61
CA PRO A 270 -50.41 -14.97 16.69
C PRO A 270 -50.89 -14.75 18.13
N LEU A 271 -51.77 -13.76 18.33
CA LEU A 271 -52.39 -13.48 19.63
C LEU A 271 -53.35 -14.59 20.09
N SER A 272 -53.68 -15.53 19.21
CA SER A 272 -54.46 -16.73 19.53
C SER A 272 -53.66 -17.78 20.30
N ASN A 273 -52.33 -17.67 20.34
CA ASN A 273 -51.49 -18.56 21.12
C ASN A 273 -51.78 -18.41 22.62
N VAL A 274 -51.71 -19.53 23.33
CA VAL A 274 -51.97 -19.57 24.78
C VAL A 274 -50.68 -19.37 25.57
N GLY A 275 -49.54 -19.80 25.02
CA GLY A 275 -48.22 -19.58 25.59
C GLY A 275 -47.69 -18.17 25.38
N ASN A 276 -46.53 -17.89 25.95
CA ASN A 276 -45.88 -16.58 25.90
C ASN A 276 -44.58 -16.59 25.07
N ALA A 277 -44.51 -17.48 24.07
CA ALA A 277 -43.37 -17.59 23.18
C ALA A 277 -43.11 -16.27 22.44
N LYS A 278 -41.83 -15.92 22.27
CA LYS A 278 -41.40 -14.72 21.58
C LYS A 278 -40.40 -15.07 20.51
N LEU A 279 -40.58 -14.44 19.36
CA LEU A 279 -39.65 -14.49 18.24
C LEU A 279 -38.84 -13.20 18.20
N SER A 280 -37.52 -13.31 18.12
CA SER A 280 -36.62 -12.16 18.09
C SER A 280 -35.36 -12.44 17.27
N ASN A 281 -34.62 -11.39 16.95
CA ASN A 281 -33.30 -11.48 16.30
C ASN A 281 -33.26 -12.33 15.01
N ILE A 282 -34.23 -12.15 14.11
CA ILE A 282 -34.20 -12.79 12.80
C ILE A 282 -33.09 -12.12 11.97
N VAL A 283 -32.03 -12.88 11.68
CA VAL A 283 -30.84 -12.46 10.93
C VAL A 283 -30.69 -13.32 9.69
N MET A 284 -30.46 -12.70 8.54
CA MET A 284 -30.23 -13.41 7.29
C MET A 284 -28.75 -13.74 7.12
N THR A 285 -28.44 -14.94 6.64
CA THR A 285 -27.06 -15.32 6.27
C THR A 285 -26.91 -15.62 4.77
N ASN A 286 -28.00 -15.99 4.09
CA ASN A 286 -28.04 -16.17 2.65
C ASN A 286 -29.43 -15.80 2.11
N THR A 287 -29.52 -14.92 1.12
CA THR A 287 -30.79 -14.44 0.53
C THR A 287 -31.24 -15.22 -0.72
N SER A 288 -30.51 -16.25 -1.14
CA SER A 288 -30.80 -17.02 -2.35
C SER A 288 -32.22 -17.60 -2.34
N GLY A 289 -33.08 -17.18 -3.28
CA GLY A 289 -34.45 -17.66 -3.37
C GLY A 289 -35.45 -17.06 -2.36
N VAL A 290 -35.01 -16.19 -1.44
CA VAL A 290 -35.89 -15.61 -0.40
C VAL A 290 -37.04 -14.76 -0.99
N LEU A 291 -36.83 -14.13 -2.14
CA LEU A 291 -37.84 -13.34 -2.85
C LEU A 291 -38.58 -14.13 -3.95
N SER A 292 -38.56 -15.47 -3.92
CA SER A 292 -39.36 -16.31 -4.82
C SER A 292 -40.62 -16.84 -4.10
N PRO A 293 -41.63 -16.00 -3.82
CA PRO A 293 -42.87 -16.44 -3.20
C PRO A 293 -43.71 -17.30 -4.16
N PRO A 294 -44.69 -18.07 -3.65
CA PRO A 294 -45.11 -18.10 -2.24
C PRO A 294 -44.31 -19.11 -1.42
N TRP A 295 -43.78 -18.66 -0.29
CA TRP A 295 -43.38 -19.52 0.81
C TRP A 295 -43.82 -18.88 2.13
N GLU A 296 -44.29 -19.71 3.05
CA GLU A 296 -44.63 -19.34 4.41
C GLU A 296 -44.22 -20.52 5.29
N ALA A 297 -43.52 -20.23 6.40
CA ALA A 297 -43.12 -21.23 7.37
C ALA A 297 -43.98 -21.09 8.62
N THR A 298 -45.03 -21.90 8.74
CA THR A 298 -45.81 -22.00 9.98
C THR A 298 -45.19 -23.06 10.89
N LEU A 299 -44.45 -22.61 11.91
CA LEU A 299 -43.88 -23.44 12.94
C LEU A 299 -44.94 -23.77 13.99
N THR A 300 -45.21 -25.05 14.23
CA THR A 300 -46.20 -25.47 15.25
C THR A 300 -45.48 -26.14 16.42
N PHE A 301 -45.70 -25.64 17.64
CA PHE A 301 -45.13 -26.21 18.85
C PHE A 301 -45.85 -27.50 19.23
N ASN A 302 -45.07 -28.53 19.52
CA ASN A 302 -45.53 -29.78 20.12
C ASN A 302 -44.81 -29.98 21.46
N ASP A 303 -45.56 -30.18 22.53
CA ASP A 303 -45.01 -30.44 23.87
C ASP A 303 -44.54 -31.89 24.08
N GLY A 304 -44.67 -32.73 23.04
CA GLY A 304 -44.30 -34.15 23.04
C GLY A 304 -45.32 -35.06 23.72
N THR A 305 -46.26 -34.52 24.49
CA THR A 305 -47.19 -35.29 25.34
C THR A 305 -48.34 -35.93 24.54
N THR A 306 -48.62 -35.41 23.35
CA THR A 306 -49.74 -35.83 22.49
C THR A 306 -49.31 -36.71 21.30
N SER A 307 -48.01 -36.99 21.17
CA SER A 307 -47.43 -37.78 20.08
C SER A 307 -47.23 -39.25 20.46
N ILE A 308 -47.51 -40.19 19.55
CA ILE A 308 -47.27 -41.63 19.74
C ILE A 308 -46.41 -42.13 18.55
N PRO A 309 -45.14 -42.54 18.77
CA PRO A 309 -44.38 -42.51 20.04
C PRO A 309 -44.04 -41.08 20.51
N PRO A 310 -43.69 -40.89 21.80
CA PRO A 310 -43.33 -39.58 22.34
C PRO A 310 -42.14 -38.97 21.61
N VAL A 311 -42.31 -37.75 21.10
CA VAL A 311 -41.21 -36.95 20.53
C VAL A 311 -40.72 -35.90 21.54
N PRO A 312 -39.45 -35.46 21.48
CA PRO A 312 -38.97 -34.34 22.26
C PRO A 312 -39.81 -33.06 21.98
N PRO A 313 -40.01 -32.19 22.99
CA PRO A 313 -40.68 -30.91 22.78
C PRO A 313 -39.96 -30.06 21.74
N GLY A 314 -40.71 -29.44 20.84
CA GLY A 314 -40.12 -28.66 19.76
C GLY A 314 -41.11 -28.12 18.74
N PHE A 315 -40.59 -27.40 17.76
CA PHE A 315 -41.36 -26.88 16.64
C PHE A 315 -41.23 -27.80 15.43
N SER A 316 -42.36 -28.10 14.80
CA SER A 316 -42.42 -28.76 13.51
C SER A 316 -42.52 -27.72 12.39
N LEU A 317 -41.79 -27.94 11.29
CA LEU A 317 -41.77 -27.06 10.12
C LEU A 317 -42.50 -27.67 8.93
N PRO A 318 -43.03 -26.84 8.01
CA PRO A 318 -43.58 -27.34 6.76
C PRO A 318 -42.48 -27.94 5.85
N PRO A 319 -42.85 -28.77 4.87
CA PRO A 319 -41.91 -29.34 3.92
C PRO A 319 -41.09 -28.27 3.18
N GLY A 320 -39.81 -28.57 2.91
CA GLY A 320 -38.90 -27.66 2.21
C GLY A 320 -38.01 -26.81 3.13
N PHE A 321 -38.16 -26.95 4.45
CA PHE A 321 -37.27 -26.35 5.43
C PHE A 321 -36.36 -27.39 6.08
N THR A 322 -35.11 -27.00 6.37
CA THR A 322 -34.14 -27.82 7.09
C THR A 322 -33.55 -27.06 8.28
N PRO A 323 -33.47 -27.70 9.46
CA PRO A 323 -34.06 -29.00 9.83
C PRO A 323 -35.60 -28.98 9.83
N ALA A 324 -36.22 -30.16 9.69
CA ALA A 324 -37.68 -30.31 9.67
C ALA A 324 -38.34 -30.13 11.05
N THR A 325 -37.55 -30.29 12.11
CA THR A 325 -37.95 -30.06 13.50
C THR A 325 -36.89 -29.23 14.21
N LEU A 326 -37.33 -28.39 15.15
CA LEU A 326 -36.47 -27.59 16.02
C LEU A 326 -36.76 -27.98 17.46
N ASP A 327 -35.85 -28.73 18.07
CA ASP A 327 -35.98 -29.12 19.47
C ASP A 327 -35.98 -27.87 20.35
N TYR A 328 -37.02 -27.69 21.16
CA TYR A 328 -37.18 -26.55 22.07
C TYR A 328 -37.84 -27.02 23.35
N ASN A 329 -37.10 -27.02 24.47
CA ASN A 329 -37.63 -27.35 25.79
C ASN A 329 -37.85 -26.08 26.62
N PRO A 330 -39.12 -25.65 26.81
CA PRO A 330 -39.45 -24.43 27.57
C PRO A 330 -38.88 -24.40 29.00
N ALA A 331 -38.72 -25.56 29.63
CA ALA A 331 -38.24 -25.65 31.01
C ALA A 331 -36.77 -25.21 31.14
N THR A 332 -35.96 -25.39 30.09
CA THR A 332 -34.52 -25.12 30.11
C THR A 332 -34.10 -24.00 29.15
N GLU A 333 -34.91 -23.72 28.13
CA GLU A 333 -34.52 -22.86 26.99
C GLU A 333 -35.37 -21.58 26.88
N SER A 334 -36.29 -21.35 27.82
CA SER A 334 -37.16 -20.15 27.86
C SER A 334 -36.41 -18.82 27.96
N ALA A 335 -35.13 -18.82 28.36
CA ALA A 335 -34.27 -17.64 28.36
C ALA A 335 -33.88 -17.17 26.94
N GLY A 336 -33.97 -18.05 25.93
CA GLY A 336 -33.55 -17.76 24.56
C GLY A 336 -32.70 -18.87 23.96
N LYS A 337 -33.16 -19.46 22.86
CA LYS A 337 -32.40 -20.42 22.05
C LYS A 337 -32.33 -19.93 20.60
N VAL A 338 -31.12 -19.97 20.04
CA VAL A 338 -30.87 -19.61 18.64
C VAL A 338 -31.09 -20.84 17.76
N PHE A 339 -31.87 -20.66 16.71
CA PHE A 339 -32.09 -21.65 15.66
C PHE A 339 -31.54 -21.13 14.34
N THR A 340 -31.10 -22.05 13.50
CA THR A 340 -30.74 -21.78 12.10
C THR A 340 -31.66 -22.59 11.22
N LEU A 341 -32.25 -21.94 10.21
CA LEU A 341 -33.13 -22.55 9.23
C LEU A 341 -32.61 -22.27 7.83
N THR A 342 -32.68 -23.30 6.98
CA THR A 342 -32.56 -23.14 5.54
C THR A 342 -33.90 -23.43 4.90
N GLY A 343 -34.38 -22.51 4.07
CA GLY A 343 -35.69 -22.61 3.43
C GLY A 343 -35.64 -23.02 1.96
N PRO A 344 -36.82 -23.10 1.32
CA PRO A 344 -36.94 -23.39 -0.10
C PRO A 344 -36.15 -22.39 -0.95
N GLY A 345 -35.36 -22.88 -1.91
CA GLY A 345 -34.51 -22.02 -2.75
C GLY A 345 -33.12 -21.72 -2.18
N GLY A 346 -32.80 -22.23 -0.98
CA GLY A 346 -31.45 -22.21 -0.42
C GLY A 346 -31.11 -20.98 0.44
N PHE A 347 -32.10 -20.16 0.79
CA PHE A 347 -31.90 -19.07 1.72
C PHE A 347 -31.68 -19.62 3.14
N SER A 348 -30.88 -18.91 3.93
CA SER A 348 -30.57 -19.30 5.31
C SER A 348 -30.74 -18.11 6.24
N LEU A 349 -31.34 -18.38 7.40
CA LEU A 349 -31.58 -17.39 8.45
C LEU A 349 -31.36 -17.99 9.83
N SER A 350 -31.09 -17.14 10.80
CA SER A 350 -31.09 -17.49 12.22
C SER A 350 -32.08 -16.61 12.98
N PHE A 351 -32.62 -17.12 14.08
CA PHE A 351 -33.52 -16.38 14.96
C PHE A 351 -33.46 -16.93 16.37
N THR A 352 -33.91 -16.14 17.34
CA THR A 352 -33.96 -16.51 18.74
C THR A 352 -35.41 -16.69 19.19
N LEU A 353 -35.72 -17.87 19.71
CA LEU A 353 -36.98 -18.17 20.40
C LEU A 353 -36.78 -18.12 21.91
N SER A 354 -37.70 -17.48 22.61
CA SER A 354 -37.75 -17.43 24.07
C SER A 354 -39.17 -17.61 24.59
N GLY A 355 -39.32 -17.79 25.90
CA GLY A 355 -40.61 -18.01 26.56
C GLY A 355 -41.08 -19.46 26.56
N SER A 356 -42.33 -19.66 26.92
CA SER A 356 -42.97 -20.95 27.13
C SER A 356 -44.20 -21.09 26.23
N PRO A 357 -44.05 -21.60 25.00
CA PRO A 357 -45.18 -21.96 24.14
C PRO A 357 -46.02 -23.06 24.79
N ALA A 358 -47.33 -23.02 24.57
CA ALA A 358 -48.27 -24.09 24.85
C ALA A 358 -48.41 -25.01 23.62
N ASN A 359 -48.82 -26.27 23.84
CA ASN A 359 -49.01 -27.23 22.75
C ASN A 359 -50.00 -26.69 21.71
N GLY A 360 -49.62 -26.72 20.43
CA GLY A 360 -50.42 -26.18 19.32
C GLY A 360 -50.22 -24.68 19.05
N ASP A 361 -49.42 -23.97 19.85
CA ASP A 361 -49.03 -22.59 19.53
C ASP A 361 -48.26 -22.54 18.20
N THR A 362 -48.50 -21.49 17.41
CA THR A 362 -47.87 -21.34 16.09
C THR A 362 -46.98 -20.09 16.00
N LEU A 363 -45.98 -20.12 15.15
CA LEU A 363 -45.19 -18.95 14.77
C LEU A 363 -45.05 -18.96 13.25
N THR A 364 -45.22 -17.82 12.61
CA THR A 364 -45.08 -17.72 11.16
C THR A 364 -43.81 -16.97 10.80
N LEU A 365 -43.10 -17.47 9.79
CA LEU A 365 -42.04 -16.76 9.09
C LEU A 365 -42.45 -16.60 7.63
N GLN A 366 -42.34 -15.39 7.10
CA GLN A 366 -42.75 -15.07 5.73
C GLN A 366 -41.89 -13.96 5.16
N PRO A 367 -41.83 -13.78 3.83
CA PRO A 367 -41.23 -12.60 3.23
C PRO A 367 -41.78 -11.31 3.85
N SER A 368 -40.91 -10.34 4.13
CA SER A 368 -41.35 -9.04 4.61
C SER A 368 -42.20 -8.33 3.55
N GLU A 369 -43.27 -7.68 3.98
CA GLU A 369 -44.07 -6.83 3.09
C GLU A 369 -43.27 -5.59 2.64
N LYS A 370 -43.66 -5.05 1.48
CA LYS A 370 -43.03 -3.84 0.91
C LYS A 370 -43.40 -2.61 1.74
N GLY A 371 -42.47 -1.66 1.88
CA GLY A 371 -42.76 -0.39 2.54
C GLY A 371 -42.94 -0.46 4.06
N VAL A 372 -42.60 -1.59 4.69
CA VAL A 372 -42.65 -1.73 6.16
C VAL A 372 -41.53 -0.92 6.80
N ALA A 373 -41.83 -0.26 7.93
CA ALA A 373 -40.86 0.46 8.74
C ALA A 373 -39.97 -0.51 9.56
N ASP A 374 -39.20 -1.34 8.87
CA ASP A 374 -38.18 -2.22 9.45
C ASP A 374 -36.79 -1.62 9.25
N ASN A 375 -36.00 -1.57 10.33
CA ASN A 375 -34.65 -1.02 10.36
C ASN A 375 -33.59 -2.03 10.80
N ARG A 376 -33.93 -3.33 10.89
CA ARG A 376 -33.00 -4.38 11.35
C ARG A 376 -31.71 -4.42 10.54
N ASN A 377 -31.77 -4.25 9.21
CA ASN A 377 -30.57 -4.29 8.38
C ASN A 377 -29.72 -3.02 8.52
N VAL A 378 -30.34 -1.84 8.68
CA VAL A 378 -29.60 -0.61 8.98
C VAL A 378 -28.89 -0.69 10.33
N LEU A 379 -29.53 -1.29 11.34
CA LEU A 379 -28.90 -1.53 12.63
C LEU A 379 -27.66 -2.43 12.49
N ALA A 380 -27.74 -3.49 11.68
CA ALA A 380 -26.61 -4.35 11.36
C ALA A 380 -25.50 -3.61 10.59
N LEU A 381 -25.86 -2.76 9.62
CA LEU A 381 -24.91 -1.89 8.93
C LEU A 381 -24.21 -0.92 9.89
N GLY A 382 -24.94 -0.35 10.85
CA GLY A 382 -24.37 0.50 11.90
C GLY A 382 -23.40 -0.26 12.81
N ALA A 383 -23.68 -1.53 13.12
CA ALA A 383 -22.81 -2.38 13.92
C ALA A 383 -21.45 -2.66 13.25
N LEU A 384 -21.35 -2.55 11.91
CA LEU A 384 -20.07 -2.69 11.20
C LEU A 384 -19.03 -1.64 11.59
N GLN A 385 -19.45 -0.49 12.14
CA GLN A 385 -18.54 0.56 12.58
C GLN A 385 -17.57 0.06 13.67
N THR A 386 -18.06 -0.77 14.59
CA THR A 386 -17.28 -1.30 15.72
C THR A 386 -16.85 -2.75 15.53
N ALA A 387 -17.41 -3.44 14.53
CA ALA A 387 -17.00 -4.79 14.17
C ALA A 387 -15.50 -4.85 13.81
N LYS A 388 -14.86 -5.94 14.23
CA LYS A 388 -13.50 -6.25 13.80
C LYS A 388 -13.59 -6.91 12.43
N LEU A 389 -13.15 -6.21 11.40
CA LEU A 389 -13.27 -6.62 10.00
C LEU A 389 -11.92 -6.79 9.34
N LEU A 390 -10.89 -6.11 9.84
CA LEU A 390 -9.59 -6.01 9.21
C LEU A 390 -8.50 -6.71 10.02
N TYR A 391 -7.51 -7.19 9.27
CA TYR A 391 -6.29 -7.86 9.72
C TYR A 391 -6.54 -9.09 10.58
N ASN A 392 -6.12 -10.22 10.04
CA ASN A 392 -6.06 -11.47 10.77
C ASN A 392 -4.78 -11.50 11.63
N ALA A 393 -4.92 -11.63 12.95
CA ALA A 393 -3.80 -12.16 13.74
C ALA A 393 -3.88 -13.68 13.55
N GLY A 394 -2.77 -14.39 13.30
CA GLY A 394 -2.70 -15.80 12.85
C GLY A 394 -3.59 -16.88 13.53
N SER A 395 -4.44 -16.52 14.49
CA SER A 395 -5.64 -17.21 14.97
C SER A 395 -6.81 -17.38 13.97
N GLY A 396 -6.81 -16.74 12.80
CA GLY A 396 -7.88 -16.92 11.80
C GLY A 396 -8.96 -15.83 11.82
N GLU A 397 -9.10 -15.08 12.92
CA GLU A 397 -10.14 -14.05 13.09
C GLU A 397 -9.63 -12.61 12.86
N PRO A 398 -10.46 -11.72 12.28
CA PRO A 398 -10.13 -10.29 12.17
C PRO A 398 -10.02 -9.62 13.54
N THR A 399 -9.07 -8.69 13.68
CA THR A 399 -8.70 -8.12 14.99
C THR A 399 -9.01 -6.64 15.14
N THR A 400 -9.18 -5.91 14.04
CA THR A 400 -9.23 -4.45 14.02
C THR A 400 -10.50 -3.95 13.33
N SER A 401 -11.14 -2.93 13.89
CA SER A 401 -12.24 -2.21 13.24
C SER A 401 -11.74 -1.19 12.21
N LEU A 402 -12.62 -0.69 11.34
CA LEU A 402 -12.26 0.32 10.34
C LEU A 402 -11.64 1.58 10.98
N GLY A 403 -12.25 2.09 12.06
CA GLY A 403 -11.71 3.24 12.80
C GLY A 403 -10.38 2.96 13.50
N GLY A 404 -10.20 1.73 14.00
CA GLY A 404 -8.93 1.29 14.58
C GLY A 404 -7.81 1.23 13.54
N ALA A 405 -8.10 0.73 12.34
CA ALA A 405 -7.16 0.68 11.22
C ALA A 405 -6.76 2.09 10.77
N TYR A 406 -7.72 3.00 10.62
CA TYR A 406 -7.44 4.39 10.28
C TYR A 406 -6.53 5.07 11.31
N SER A 407 -6.80 4.85 12.61
CA SER A 407 -5.98 5.39 13.70
C SER A 407 -4.53 4.86 13.67
N LYS A 408 -4.32 3.61 13.24
CA LYS A 408 -2.98 3.03 13.03
C LYS A 408 -2.22 3.76 11.91
N ILE A 409 -2.87 4.08 10.79
CA ILE A 409 -2.25 4.84 9.68
C ILE A 409 -1.80 6.22 10.16
N VAL A 410 -2.71 6.98 10.79
CA VAL A 410 -2.41 8.34 11.27
C VAL A 410 -1.26 8.31 12.27
N SER A 411 -1.25 7.32 13.16
CA SER A 411 -0.19 7.13 14.16
C SER A 411 1.13 6.74 13.51
N ALA A 412 1.14 5.84 12.52
CA ALA A 412 2.34 5.43 11.79
C ALA A 412 2.97 6.61 11.03
N VAL A 413 2.17 7.39 10.29
CA VAL A 413 2.63 8.58 9.57
C VAL A 413 3.14 9.65 10.55
N GLY A 414 2.42 9.89 11.65
CA GLY A 414 2.83 10.84 12.69
C GLY A 414 4.16 10.46 13.35
N ASN A 415 4.32 9.18 13.71
CA ASN A 415 5.56 8.67 14.29
C ASN A 415 6.73 8.75 13.30
N LYS A 416 6.51 8.34 12.04
CA LYS A 416 7.54 8.39 11.01
C LYS A 416 7.97 9.84 10.71
N THR A 417 7.04 10.79 10.73
CA THR A 417 7.34 12.20 10.54
C THR A 417 8.23 12.74 11.66
N ARG A 418 7.91 12.43 12.93
CA ARG A 418 8.73 12.85 14.07
C ARG A 418 10.12 12.22 14.04
N GLU A 419 10.21 10.94 13.67
CA GLU A 419 11.48 10.23 13.49
C GLU A 419 12.35 10.93 12.43
N VAL A 420 11.77 11.25 11.27
CA VAL A 420 12.49 11.94 10.18
C VAL A 420 12.92 13.35 10.59
N GLN A 421 12.08 14.12 11.29
CA GLN A 421 12.43 15.46 11.78
C GLN A 421 13.60 15.43 12.78
N ALA A 422 13.60 14.48 13.70
CA ALA A 422 14.71 14.32 14.65
C ALA A 422 16.01 13.93 13.94
N ASN A 423 15.94 13.00 12.97
CA ASN A 423 17.09 12.59 12.17
C ASN A 423 17.61 13.73 11.27
N GLU A 424 16.73 14.54 10.69
CA GLU A 424 17.09 15.71 9.89
C GLU A 424 17.85 16.75 10.73
N ALA A 425 17.35 17.07 11.94
CA ALA A 425 18.01 18.00 12.84
C ALA A 425 19.43 17.51 13.22
N ALA A 426 19.55 16.24 13.60
CA ALA A 426 20.84 15.63 13.95
C ALA A 426 21.82 15.63 12.75
N GLN A 427 21.35 15.23 11.57
CA GLN A 427 22.18 15.18 10.36
C GLN A 427 22.61 16.58 9.90
N THR A 428 21.76 17.58 10.08
CA THR A 428 22.08 18.98 9.78
C THR A 428 23.18 19.50 10.72
N SER A 429 23.07 19.24 12.03
CA SER A 429 24.12 19.61 12.98
C SER A 429 25.46 18.92 12.67
N LEU A 430 25.44 17.63 12.33
CA LEU A 430 26.65 16.89 11.94
C LEU A 430 27.27 17.45 10.64
N MET A 431 26.44 17.79 9.67
CA MET A 431 26.88 18.41 8.42
C MET A 431 27.58 19.75 8.68
N THR A 432 27.01 20.59 9.54
CA THR A 432 27.62 21.88 9.92
C THR A 432 28.97 21.66 10.60
N GLN A 433 29.04 20.77 11.60
CA GLN A 433 30.30 20.46 12.28
C GLN A 433 31.37 19.93 11.32
N ALA A 434 31.00 19.05 10.38
CA ALA A 434 31.93 18.53 9.38
C ALA A 434 32.42 19.61 8.40
N ARG A 435 31.56 20.56 8.03
CA ARG A 435 31.94 21.73 7.22
C ARG A 435 32.89 22.63 7.99
N ASP A 436 32.58 22.98 9.24
CA ASP A 436 33.43 23.83 10.08
C ASP A 436 34.81 23.18 10.31
N ALA A 437 34.84 21.86 10.53
CA ALA A 437 36.09 21.12 10.67
C ALA A 437 36.91 21.08 9.37
N ARG A 438 36.26 20.94 8.20
CA ARG A 438 36.93 21.02 6.90
C ARG A 438 37.46 22.43 6.64
N ASP A 439 36.64 23.45 6.90
CA ASP A 439 36.96 24.85 6.63
C ASP A 439 38.03 25.36 7.59
N SER A 440 38.17 24.80 8.80
CA SER A 440 39.31 25.11 9.69
C SER A 440 40.64 24.49 9.23
N LEU A 441 40.61 23.40 8.44
CA LEU A 441 41.82 22.76 7.89
C LEU A 441 42.19 23.29 6.50
N SER A 442 41.18 23.60 5.67
CA SER A 442 41.33 24.01 4.26
C SER A 442 41.02 25.49 4.04
N GLY A 443 40.65 26.23 5.08
CA GLY A 443 40.37 27.65 5.00
C GLY A 443 41.64 28.46 4.84
N VAL A 444 41.62 29.34 3.84
CA VAL A 444 42.58 30.43 3.65
C VAL A 444 42.50 31.31 4.89
N ASN A 445 43.52 31.24 5.76
CA ASN A 445 43.62 32.16 6.87
C ASN A 445 44.02 33.52 6.30
N LEU A 446 43.04 34.41 6.14
CA LEU A 446 43.24 35.73 5.55
C LEU A 446 44.35 36.53 6.25
N ASP A 447 44.61 36.26 7.54
CA ASP A 447 45.72 36.88 8.27
C ASP A 447 47.09 36.31 7.86
N GLU A 448 47.16 35.02 7.55
CA GLU A 448 48.37 34.35 7.05
C GLU A 448 48.62 34.67 5.57
N GLU A 449 47.57 34.72 4.75
CA GLU A 449 47.62 35.23 3.37
C GLU A 449 48.04 36.70 3.36
N ALA A 450 47.49 37.55 4.24
CA ALA A 450 47.87 38.96 4.36
C ALA A 450 49.32 39.12 4.85
N ALA A 451 49.77 38.30 5.81
CA ALA A 451 51.17 38.30 6.25
C ALA A 451 52.12 37.86 5.13
N ASN A 452 51.76 36.83 4.36
CA ASN A 452 52.50 36.39 3.19
C ASN A 452 52.49 37.45 2.08
N LEU A 453 51.38 38.13 1.86
CA LEU A 453 51.24 39.20 0.88
C LEU A 453 52.09 40.43 1.26
N VAL A 454 52.09 40.82 2.53
CA VAL A 454 53.00 41.86 3.05
C VAL A 454 54.46 41.43 2.89
N ARG A 455 54.80 40.17 3.19
CA ARG A 455 56.14 39.61 2.98
C ARG A 455 56.56 39.61 1.51
N TYR A 456 55.67 39.24 0.59
CA TYR A 456 55.93 39.30 -0.86
C TYR A 456 56.05 40.74 -1.36
N GLN A 457 55.24 41.67 -0.84
CA GLN A 457 55.38 43.10 -1.13
C GLN A 457 56.73 43.65 -0.63
N GLN A 458 57.16 43.29 0.57
CA GLN A 458 58.46 43.69 1.12
C GLN A 458 59.62 43.08 0.32
N ALA A 459 59.53 41.80 -0.05
CA ALA A 459 60.53 41.14 -0.88
C ALA A 459 60.60 41.75 -2.29
N TYR A 460 59.47 42.13 -2.88
CA TYR A 460 59.40 42.82 -4.16
C TYR A 460 60.00 44.22 -4.08
N GLN A 461 59.67 45.00 -3.04
CA GLN A 461 60.27 46.31 -2.80
C GLN A 461 61.79 46.24 -2.57
N ALA A 462 62.25 45.24 -1.81
CA ALA A 462 63.67 44.98 -1.60
C ALA A 462 64.37 44.63 -2.92
N SER A 463 63.78 43.74 -3.72
CA SER A 463 64.31 43.36 -5.04
C SER A 463 64.33 44.55 -6.02
N ALA A 464 63.31 45.40 -5.99
CA ALA A 464 63.26 46.63 -6.79
C ALA A 464 64.34 47.64 -6.36
N ARG A 465 64.60 47.78 -5.06
CA ARG A 465 65.71 48.61 -4.55
C ARG A 465 67.07 48.04 -4.95
N VAL A 466 67.26 46.71 -4.90
CA VAL A 466 68.48 46.06 -5.39
C VAL A 466 68.68 46.33 -6.87
N MET A 467 67.62 46.23 -7.69
CA MET A 467 67.66 46.60 -9.12
C MET A 467 68.00 48.08 -9.33
N THR A 468 67.44 49.00 -8.53
CA THR A 468 67.75 50.44 -8.65
C THR A 468 69.20 50.75 -8.23
N ILE A 469 69.70 50.08 -7.19
CA ILE A 469 71.10 50.22 -6.76
C ILE A 469 72.03 49.61 -7.82
N ALA A 470 71.68 48.46 -8.39
CA ALA A 470 72.42 47.86 -9.49
C ALA A 470 72.45 48.77 -10.73
N GLN A 471 71.32 49.38 -11.10
CA GLN A 471 71.26 50.39 -12.17
C GLN A 471 72.14 51.60 -11.86
N ARG A 472 72.09 52.14 -10.64
CA ARG A 472 72.95 53.26 -10.24
C ARG A 472 74.43 52.90 -10.24
N LEU A 473 74.80 51.72 -9.78
CA LEU A 473 76.18 51.23 -9.83
C LEU A 473 76.62 51.03 -11.28
N PHE A 474 75.73 50.53 -12.15
CA PHE A 474 76.01 50.37 -13.57
C PHE A 474 76.20 51.72 -14.28
N ASP A 475 75.33 52.69 -14.00
CA ASP A 475 75.42 54.07 -14.50
C ASP A 475 76.69 54.77 -13.99
N GLU A 476 77.10 54.53 -12.74
CA GLU A 476 78.30 55.14 -12.17
C GLU A 476 79.60 54.50 -12.68
N VAL A 477 79.60 53.19 -12.92
CA VAL A 477 80.71 52.54 -13.65
C VAL A 477 80.79 53.07 -15.09
N LEU A 478 79.65 53.32 -15.74
CA LEU A 478 79.59 53.96 -17.06
C LEU A 478 80.03 55.43 -17.04
N SER A 479 79.77 56.16 -15.95
CA SER A 479 80.18 57.57 -15.79
C SER A 479 81.67 57.71 -15.51
N ILE A 480 82.28 56.74 -14.80
CA ILE A 480 83.73 56.65 -14.56
C ILE A 480 84.48 56.18 -15.82
N ALA A 481 83.81 55.46 -16.73
CA ALA A 481 84.40 54.97 -17.98
C ALA A 481 84.38 55.98 -19.16
N ARG A 482 83.84 57.19 -18.96
CA ARG A 482 83.99 58.34 -19.87
C ARG A 482 85.00 59.32 -19.33
#